data_AF-A0A354ZL03-F1
#
_entry.id   AF-A0A354ZL03-F1
#
_cell.length_a   1.000
_cell.length_b   1.000
_cell.length_c   1.000
_cell.angle_alpha   90.00
_cell.angle_beta   90.00
_cell.angle_gamma   90.00
#
_symmetry.space_group_name_H-M   'P 1'
#
loop_
_entity.id
_entity.type
_entity.pdbx_description
1 polymer ?
#
loop_
_entity_poly.entity_id
_entity_poly.type
_entity_poly.pdbx_seq_one_letter_code
_entity_poly.pdbx_strand_id
1 'polypeptide(L)'
;MRKLAVLLAAIMVAALALPVSAATIDLGGKLESQVYHDFAKGTGATTDLELTLGVGLVGGQNVKGVVKMSAMKWQFNLADGMGAMVMPPAERGVMTAYVETVGPYWIGGPSVATRIGDLDLAYSPFVLKTDAVDGISVSGATAGPVGVDGFYGWA
;
A
#
# COMPACT_ATOMS: atom_id res chain seq x y z
N MET A 1 14.78 -0.58 15.11
CA MET A 1 15.95 -1.25 14.50
C MET A 1 15.85 -2.77 14.54
N ARG A 2 15.62 -3.42 15.69
CA ARG A 2 15.54 -4.91 15.76
C ARG A 2 14.40 -5.52 14.93
N LYS A 3 13.20 -4.92 14.97
CA LYS A 3 12.04 -5.35 14.17
C LYS A 3 12.27 -5.25 12.66
N LEU A 4 13.00 -4.21 12.24
CA LEU A 4 13.31 -3.92 10.83
C LEU A 4 14.35 -4.89 10.27
N ALA A 5 15.35 -5.27 11.09
CA ALA A 5 16.32 -6.31 10.76
C ALA A 5 15.67 -7.70 10.63
N VAL A 6 14.68 -8.02 11.48
CA VAL A 6 13.92 -9.27 11.41
C VAL A 6 13.06 -9.33 10.14
N LEU A 7 12.42 -8.22 9.76
CA LEU A 7 11.64 -8.13 8.53
C LEU A 7 12.51 -8.30 7.28
N LEU A 8 13.67 -7.62 7.24
CA LEU A 8 14.65 -7.75 6.16
C LEU A 8 15.21 -9.17 6.04
N ALA A 9 15.50 -9.82 7.17
CA ALA A 9 15.96 -11.20 7.19
C ALA A 9 14.87 -12.17 6.69
N ALA A 10 13.61 -11.99 7.08
CA ALA A 10 12.49 -12.79 6.58
C ALA A 10 12.29 -12.65 5.07
N ILE A 11 12.41 -11.42 4.54
CA ILE A 11 12.33 -11.15 3.10
C ILE A 11 13.50 -11.81 2.35
N MET A 12 14.72 -11.75 2.88
CA MET A 12 15.89 -12.40 2.29
C MET A 12 15.77 -13.93 2.27
N VAL A 13 15.29 -14.54 3.35
CA VAL A 13 15.07 -15.99 3.42
C VAL A 13 13.95 -16.43 2.47
N ALA A 14 12.87 -15.66 2.37
CA ALA A 14 11.80 -15.93 1.41
C ALA A 14 12.27 -15.78 -0.05
N ALA A 15 13.14 -14.80 -0.35
CA ALA A 15 13.71 -14.61 -1.68
C ALA A 15 14.66 -15.76 -2.10
N LEU A 16 15.37 -16.37 -1.15
CA LEU A 16 16.29 -17.48 -1.40
C LEU A 16 15.59 -18.85 -1.49
N ALA A 17 14.38 -18.98 -0.93
CA ALA A 17 13.58 -20.21 -0.97
C ALA A 17 12.82 -20.40 -2.29
N LEU A 18 12.80 -19.39 -3.16
CA LEU A 18 12.12 -19.43 -4.45
C LEU A 18 13.11 -19.84 -5.55
N PRO A 19 12.76 -20.76 -6.46
CA PRO A 19 13.58 -21.04 -7.64
C PRO A 19 13.69 -19.76 -8.47
N VAL A 20 14.89 -19.15 -8.46
CA VAL A 20 15.19 -17.83 -9.06
C VAL A 20 15.04 -17.80 -10.59
N SER A 21 14.80 -18.92 -11.25
CA SER A 21 14.92 -19.01 -12.71
C SER A 21 13.65 -18.65 -13.52
N ALA A 22 12.53 -18.25 -12.90
CA ALA A 22 11.29 -17.98 -13.63
C ALA A 22 10.35 -16.92 -13.00
N ALA A 23 10.88 -16.06 -12.12
CA ALA A 23 10.07 -14.99 -11.54
C ALA A 23 9.98 -13.81 -12.53
N THR A 24 8.76 -13.45 -12.96
CA THR A 24 8.52 -12.20 -13.70
C THR A 24 8.41 -11.06 -12.69
N ILE A 25 9.34 -10.11 -12.76
CA ILE A 25 9.34 -8.94 -11.89
C ILE A 25 8.74 -7.77 -12.67
N ASP A 26 7.62 -7.26 -12.18
CA ASP A 26 6.93 -6.09 -12.73
C ASP A 26 7.04 -4.94 -11.74
N LEU A 27 7.78 -3.89 -12.09
CA LEU A 27 7.84 -2.66 -11.30
C LEU A 27 7.02 -1.57 -11.99
N GLY A 28 6.02 -1.05 -11.29
CA GLY A 28 5.16 0.02 -11.77
C GLY A 28 4.94 1.10 -10.71
N GLY A 29 4.37 2.21 -11.11
CA GLY A 29 4.01 3.29 -10.20
C GLY A 29 3.30 4.44 -10.89
N LYS A 30 2.71 5.31 -10.09
CA LYS A 30 2.04 6.53 -10.51
C LYS A 30 2.52 7.67 -9.63
N LEU A 31 2.97 8.76 -10.24
CA LEU A 31 3.21 10.03 -9.58
C LEU A 31 2.22 11.03 -10.17
N GLU A 32 1.34 11.56 -9.33
CA GLU A 32 0.40 12.60 -9.72
C GLU A 32 0.74 13.89 -8.97
N SER A 33 0.89 14.98 -9.72
CA SER A 33 1.18 16.29 -9.16
C SER A 33 0.26 17.31 -9.80
N GLN A 34 -0.48 18.04 -8.97
CA GLN A 34 -1.43 19.05 -9.41
C GLN A 34 -1.04 20.39 -8.79
N VAL A 35 -0.91 21.43 -9.60
CA VAL A 35 -0.68 22.80 -9.14
C VAL A 35 -1.97 23.56 -9.31
N TYR A 36 -2.39 24.29 -8.28
CA TYR A 36 -3.61 25.07 -8.29
C TYR A 36 -3.35 26.50 -7.84
N HIS A 37 -4.17 27.42 -8.33
CA HIS A 37 -4.19 28.80 -7.91
C HIS A 37 -5.64 29.16 -7.56
N ASP A 38 -5.87 29.44 -6.28
CA ASP A 38 -7.16 29.85 -5.74
C ASP A 38 -7.08 31.33 -5.35
N PHE A 39 -7.97 32.16 -5.90
CA PHE A 39 -7.97 33.60 -5.65
C PHE A 39 -8.28 33.98 -4.19
N ALA A 40 -8.86 33.07 -3.40
CA ALA A 40 -9.13 33.26 -1.97
C ALA A 40 -8.12 32.53 -1.05
N LYS A 41 -7.54 31.40 -1.49
CA LYS A 41 -6.65 30.56 -0.68
C LYS A 41 -5.18 30.57 -1.09
N GLY A 42 -4.82 31.24 -2.18
CA GLY A 42 -3.46 31.36 -2.71
C GLY A 42 -3.06 30.23 -3.67
N THR A 43 -1.77 30.15 -3.99
CA THR A 43 -1.20 29.10 -4.85
C THR A 43 -0.80 27.89 -4.00
N GLY A 44 -1.07 26.69 -4.49
CA GLY A 44 -0.65 25.45 -3.84
C GLY A 44 -0.31 24.34 -4.83
N ALA A 45 0.21 23.26 -4.29
CA ALA A 45 0.44 22.03 -5.05
C ALA A 45 0.00 20.81 -4.23
N THR A 46 -0.51 19.80 -4.90
CA THR A 46 -0.85 18.50 -4.33
C THR A 46 0.02 17.45 -5.00
N THR A 47 0.63 16.55 -4.21
CA THR A 47 1.46 15.47 -4.74
C THR A 47 1.04 14.12 -4.15
N ASP A 48 0.75 13.17 -5.03
CA ASP A 48 0.38 11.79 -4.74
C ASP A 48 1.42 10.83 -5.36
N LEU A 49 1.87 9.84 -4.60
CA LEU A 49 2.82 8.84 -5.08
C LEU A 49 2.30 7.43 -4.79
N GLU A 50 2.34 6.56 -5.80
CA GLU A 50 2.07 5.13 -5.68
C GLU A 50 3.18 4.34 -6.37
N LEU A 51 3.81 3.42 -5.64
CA LEU A 51 4.80 2.48 -6.14
C LEU A 51 4.27 1.05 -5.93
N THR A 52 4.33 0.24 -6.97
CA THR A 52 3.88 -1.16 -6.95
C THR A 52 4.99 -2.05 -7.50
N LEU A 53 5.41 -3.04 -6.71
CA LEU A 53 6.32 -4.10 -7.12
C LEU A 53 5.56 -5.42 -7.17
N GLY A 54 5.37 -5.98 -8.36
CA GLY A 54 4.85 -7.31 -8.59
C GLY A 54 5.97 -8.32 -8.84
N VAL A 55 5.86 -9.50 -8.24
CA VAL A 55 6.71 -10.67 -8.51
C VAL A 55 5.78 -11.85 -8.75
N GLY A 56 5.73 -12.32 -10.00
CA GLY A 56 5.04 -13.54 -10.37
C GLY A 56 5.90 -14.75 -10.02
N LEU A 57 5.33 -15.70 -9.27
CA LEU A 57 5.98 -16.96 -8.89
C LEU A 57 5.42 -18.11 -9.73
N VAL A 58 6.27 -19.11 -9.97
CA VAL A 58 5.87 -20.34 -10.67
C VAL A 58 4.76 -21.04 -9.87
N GLY A 59 3.66 -21.39 -10.54
CA GLY A 59 2.48 -22.00 -9.90
C GLY A 59 1.28 -21.08 -9.72
N GLY A 60 1.27 -19.90 -10.37
CA GLY A 60 0.12 -18.99 -10.37
C GLY A 60 -0.02 -18.15 -9.10
N GLN A 61 1.00 -18.17 -8.23
CA GLN A 61 1.09 -17.30 -7.07
C GLN A 61 1.71 -15.98 -7.48
N ASN A 62 1.10 -14.86 -7.10
CA ASN A 62 1.64 -13.53 -7.34
C ASN A 62 1.87 -12.82 -6.02
N VAL A 63 3.05 -12.23 -5.85
CA VAL A 63 3.38 -11.37 -4.73
C VAL A 63 3.39 -9.92 -5.22
N LYS A 64 2.77 -9.02 -4.49
CA LYS A 64 2.65 -7.61 -4.80
C LYS A 64 3.00 -6.78 -3.57
N GLY A 65 4.11 -6.04 -3.61
CA GLY A 65 4.41 -4.98 -2.65
C GLY A 65 3.85 -3.64 -3.15
N VAL A 66 3.22 -2.88 -2.27
CA VAL A 66 2.65 -1.57 -2.57
C VAL A 66 3.12 -0.58 -1.53
N VAL A 67 3.58 0.59 -1.98
CA VAL A 67 3.85 1.76 -1.15
C VAL A 67 3.11 2.94 -1.76
N LYS A 68 2.23 3.56 -0.99
CA LYS A 68 1.44 4.73 -1.36
C LYS A 68 1.75 5.86 -0.40
N MET A 69 1.75 7.07 -0.92
CA MET A 69 1.76 8.30 -0.14
C MET A 69 0.61 9.14 -0.64
N SER A 70 -0.38 9.35 0.23
CA SER A 70 -1.54 10.19 -0.07
C SER A 70 -1.14 11.66 -0.25
N ALA A 71 -1.99 12.37 -0.96
CA ALA A 71 -1.90 13.78 -1.32
C ALA A 71 -1.31 14.65 -0.21
N MET A 72 -0.08 15.08 -0.40
CA MET A 72 0.51 16.13 0.42
C MET A 72 0.15 17.49 -0.18
N LYS A 73 -0.53 18.34 0.61
CA LYS A 73 -0.95 19.68 0.17
C LYS A 73 0.05 20.73 0.59
N TRP A 74 0.80 21.25 -0.37
CA TRP A 74 1.72 22.36 -0.22
C TRP A 74 1.02 23.69 -0.45
N GLN A 75 1.34 24.68 0.38
CA GLN A 75 0.86 26.06 0.24
C GLN A 75 2.05 26.98 0.00
N PHE A 76 1.91 27.86 -0.98
CA PHE A 76 2.92 28.85 -1.32
C PHE A 76 2.36 30.24 -1.06
N ASN A 77 3.06 31.01 -0.22
CA ASN A 77 2.72 32.41 -0.02
C ASN A 77 3.51 33.26 -1.01
N LEU A 78 2.82 33.84 -1.99
CA LEU A 78 3.37 34.75 -3.00
C LEU A 78 3.04 36.22 -2.67
N ALA A 79 3.05 36.60 -1.39
CA ALA A 79 2.83 37.99 -1.01
C ALA A 79 3.90 38.91 -1.65
N ASP A 80 3.43 39.95 -2.34
CA ASP A 80 4.26 40.94 -3.02
C ASP A 80 5.26 41.58 -2.03
N GLY A 81 6.55 41.32 -2.25
CA GLY A 81 7.66 42.01 -1.59
C GLY A 81 8.52 41.19 -0.63
N MET A 82 8.07 39.99 -0.21
CA MET A 82 8.86 39.06 0.59
C MET A 82 8.94 37.75 -0.19
N GLY A 83 10.12 37.41 -0.70
CA GLY A 83 10.32 36.30 -1.65
C GLY A 83 9.58 35.01 -1.28
N ALA A 84 9.21 34.23 -2.30
CA ALA A 84 8.35 33.05 -2.17
C ALA A 84 8.74 32.17 -0.97
N MET A 85 7.87 32.12 0.04
CA MET A 85 8.05 31.26 1.20
C MET A 85 7.23 29.98 1.01
N VAL A 86 7.91 28.83 1.02
CA VAL A 86 7.28 27.51 1.08
C VAL A 86 6.78 27.32 2.51
N MET A 87 5.46 27.28 2.70
CA MET A 87 4.88 26.95 3.99
C MET A 87 4.91 25.43 4.21
N PRO A 88 4.98 24.96 5.48
CA PRO A 88 4.75 23.57 5.80
C PRO A 88 3.43 23.10 5.18
N PRO A 89 3.36 21.85 4.70
CA PRO A 89 2.16 21.35 4.04
C PRO A 89 0.96 21.41 5.00
N ALA A 90 -0.16 21.94 4.51
CA ALA A 90 -1.39 22.11 5.29
C ALA A 90 -2.01 20.77 5.70
N GLU A 91 -1.79 19.75 4.88
CA GLU A 91 -2.14 18.35 5.16
C GLU A 91 -0.91 17.49 4.87
N ARG A 92 -0.48 16.71 5.89
CA ARG A 92 0.56 15.71 5.71
C ARG A 92 -0.05 14.47 5.07
N GLY A 93 0.54 14.03 3.96
CA GLY A 93 0.18 12.76 3.34
C GLY A 93 0.37 11.59 4.30
N VAL A 94 -0.53 10.60 4.22
CA VAL A 94 -0.40 9.33 4.94
C VAL A 94 0.43 8.39 4.07
N MET A 95 1.44 7.73 4.64
CA MET A 95 2.11 6.63 3.97
C MET A 95 1.37 5.33 4.28
N THR A 96 1.13 4.55 3.23
CA THR A 96 0.50 3.24 3.29
C THR A 96 1.45 2.25 2.61
N ALA A 97 1.85 1.19 3.29
CA ALA A 97 2.72 0.15 2.77
C ALA A 97 2.20 -1.24 3.14
N TYR A 98 2.02 -2.10 2.13
CA TYR A 98 1.60 -3.47 2.36
C TYR A 98 2.20 -4.42 1.32
N VAL A 99 2.31 -5.69 1.71
CA VAL A 99 2.62 -6.80 0.82
C VAL A 99 1.39 -7.68 0.73
N GLU A 100 0.97 -8.00 -0.48
CA GLU A 100 -0.16 -8.86 -0.79
C GLU A 100 0.30 -10.05 -1.61
N THR A 101 -0.18 -11.24 -1.29
CA THR A 101 0.03 -12.44 -2.09
C THR A 101 -1.32 -12.96 -2.53
N VAL A 102 -1.43 -13.39 -3.78
CA VAL A 102 -2.65 -13.99 -4.32
C VAL A 102 -2.29 -15.34 -4.90
N GLY A 103 -2.93 -16.39 -4.38
CA GLY A 103 -2.80 -17.73 -4.92
C GLY A 103 -3.32 -18.80 -3.96
N PRO A 104 -3.36 -20.06 -4.41
CA PRO A 104 -3.83 -21.14 -3.58
C PRO A 104 -2.78 -21.56 -2.56
N TYR A 105 -3.20 -21.88 -1.33
CA TYR A 105 -2.31 -22.42 -0.30
C TYR A 105 -1.90 -23.88 -0.53
N TRP A 106 -2.68 -24.62 -1.33
CA TRP A 106 -2.39 -26.00 -1.74
C TRP A 106 -2.77 -26.23 -3.21
N ILE A 107 -2.20 -27.25 -3.84
CA ILE A 107 -2.48 -27.59 -5.24
C ILE A 107 -3.97 -27.91 -5.41
N GLY A 108 -4.65 -27.20 -6.32
CA GLY A 108 -6.09 -27.35 -6.58
C GLY A 108 -7.00 -26.65 -5.55
N GLY A 109 -6.44 -25.89 -4.61
CA GLY A 109 -7.19 -25.06 -3.67
C GLY A 109 -7.76 -23.78 -4.28
N PRO A 110 -8.68 -23.11 -3.58
CA PRO A 110 -9.16 -21.79 -3.99
C PRO A 110 -8.02 -20.77 -3.94
N SER A 111 -8.06 -19.78 -4.83
CA SER A 111 -7.11 -18.66 -4.77
C SER A 111 -7.46 -17.76 -3.59
N VAL A 112 -6.51 -17.54 -2.70
CA VAL A 112 -6.69 -16.73 -1.48
C VAL A 112 -5.74 -15.53 -1.55
N ALA A 113 -6.25 -14.35 -1.21
CA ALA A 113 -5.44 -13.15 -1.07
C ALA A 113 -4.99 -12.99 0.39
N THR A 114 -3.69 -12.88 0.63
CA THR A 114 -3.12 -12.64 1.96
C THR A 114 -2.37 -11.31 1.94
N ARG A 115 -2.75 -10.36 2.78
CA ARG A 115 -2.10 -9.05 2.91
C ARG A 115 -1.46 -8.90 4.28
N ILE A 116 -0.28 -8.29 4.33
CA ILE A 116 0.46 -7.94 5.54
C ILE A 116 0.93 -6.49 5.42
N GLY A 117 0.77 -5.71 6.49
CA GLY A 117 1.09 -4.28 6.55
C GLY A 117 -0.20 -3.48 6.64
N ASP A 118 -0.25 -2.37 5.91
CA ASP A 118 -1.43 -1.52 5.97
C ASP A 118 -2.69 -2.23 5.43
N LEU A 119 -3.72 -2.31 6.27
CA LEU A 119 -4.95 -3.01 5.94
C LEU A 119 -6.01 -2.05 5.40
N ASP A 120 -6.62 -2.41 4.28
CA ASP A 120 -7.79 -1.73 3.73
C ASP A 120 -9.04 -2.52 4.12
N LEU A 121 -9.57 -2.24 5.31
CA LEU A 121 -10.68 -2.98 5.91
C LEU A 121 -12.02 -2.32 5.55
N ALA A 122 -12.35 -2.26 4.26
CA ALA A 122 -13.63 -1.78 3.77
C ALA A 122 -14.67 -2.93 3.66
N TYR A 123 -14.97 -3.61 4.77
CA TYR A 123 -15.91 -4.76 4.76
C TYR A 123 -17.37 -4.31 4.60
N SER A 124 -17.75 -3.21 5.25
CA SER A 124 -19.05 -2.56 5.09
C SER A 124 -19.02 -1.16 5.71
N PRO A 125 -19.55 -0.13 5.03
CA PRO A 125 -19.62 1.23 5.58
C PRO A 125 -20.46 1.34 6.86
N PHE A 126 -21.24 0.30 7.19
CA PHE A 126 -22.13 0.29 8.36
C PHE A 126 -21.60 -0.49 9.56
N VAL A 127 -20.62 -1.38 9.38
CA VAL A 127 -20.27 -2.38 10.42
C VAL A 127 -18.82 -2.27 10.87
N LEU A 128 -17.89 -1.85 10.00
CA LEU A 128 -16.48 -1.76 10.33
C LEU A 128 -15.86 -0.53 9.68
N LYS A 129 -15.87 0.58 10.40
CA LYS A 129 -14.96 1.70 10.17
C LYS A 129 -13.85 1.54 11.22
N THR A 130 -12.82 0.78 10.89
CA THR A 130 -11.73 0.49 11.83
C THR A 130 -10.51 1.33 11.49
N ASP A 131 -9.89 1.91 12.52
CA ASP A 131 -8.63 2.66 12.44
C ASP A 131 -7.41 1.73 12.48
N ALA A 132 -7.60 0.41 12.32
CA ALA A 132 -6.49 -0.55 12.28
C ALA A 132 -5.67 -0.30 11.01
N VAL A 133 -4.60 0.48 11.18
CA VAL A 133 -3.65 0.86 10.13
C VAL A 133 -2.88 -0.38 9.70
N ASP A 134 -2.26 -1.11 10.63
CA ASP A 134 -1.42 -2.27 10.32
C ASP A 134 -2.04 -3.62 10.73
N GLY A 135 -1.76 -4.67 9.97
CA GLY A 135 -2.20 -6.02 10.31
C GLY A 135 -1.92 -7.09 9.29
N ILE A 136 -2.64 -8.21 9.42
CA ILE A 136 -2.72 -9.29 8.44
C ILE A 136 -4.19 -9.47 8.04
N SER A 137 -4.48 -9.60 6.76
CA SER A 137 -5.80 -10.00 6.27
C SER A 137 -5.72 -11.15 5.28
N VAL A 138 -6.70 -12.04 5.35
CA VAL A 138 -6.90 -13.15 4.43
C VAL A 138 -8.29 -13.01 3.84
N SER A 139 -8.39 -12.95 2.51
CA SER A 139 -9.66 -12.80 1.82
C SER A 139 -9.81 -13.71 0.61
N GLY A 140 -11.05 -13.99 0.23
CA GLY A 140 -11.38 -14.82 -0.92
C GLY A 140 -11.27 -16.33 -0.68
N ALA A 141 -11.11 -16.77 0.57
CA ALA A 141 -11.22 -18.19 0.88
C ALA A 141 -12.67 -18.64 0.69
N THR A 142 -12.87 -19.67 -0.12
CA THR A 142 -14.20 -20.21 -0.42
C THR A 142 -14.29 -21.69 -0.05
N ALA A 143 -15.39 -22.05 0.61
CA ALA A 143 -15.74 -23.42 0.94
C ALA A 143 -17.18 -23.68 0.48
N GLY A 144 -17.33 -24.18 -0.75
CA GLY A 144 -18.65 -24.33 -1.38
C GLY A 144 -19.30 -22.97 -1.64
N PRO A 145 -20.57 -22.73 -1.20
CA PRO A 145 -21.25 -21.46 -1.40
C PRO A 145 -20.84 -20.37 -0.39
N VAL A 146 -19.97 -20.69 0.57
CA VAL A 146 -19.59 -19.78 1.66
C VAL A 146 -18.22 -19.15 1.37
N GLY A 147 -18.17 -17.82 1.40
CA GLY A 147 -16.94 -17.04 1.45
C GLY A 147 -16.52 -16.77 2.89
N VAL A 148 -15.24 -16.91 3.18
CA VAL A 148 -14.63 -16.65 4.48
C VAL A 148 -13.52 -15.63 4.29
N ASP A 149 -13.62 -14.53 5.03
CA ASP A 149 -12.57 -13.53 5.14
C ASP A 149 -12.22 -13.36 6.61
N GLY A 150 -10.95 -13.10 6.90
CA GLY A 150 -10.44 -12.90 8.25
C GLY A 150 -9.38 -11.82 8.28
N PHE A 151 -9.35 -11.06 9.36
CA PHE A 151 -8.28 -10.09 9.58
C PHE A 151 -7.84 -10.08 11.03
N TYR A 152 -6.60 -9.69 11.23
CA TYR A 152 -6.00 -9.43 12.53
C TYR A 152 -5.22 -8.12 12.43
N GLY A 153 -5.79 -7.07 13.00
CA GLY A 153 -5.16 -5.75 13.08
C GLY A 153 -4.45 -5.53 14.41
N TRP A 154 -3.39 -4.74 14.39
CA TRP A 154 -2.73 -4.24 15.60
C TRP A 154 -2.45 -2.74 15.47
N ALA A 155 -2.39 -2.07 16.61
CA ALA A 155 -2.03 -0.65 16.72
C ALA A 155 -0.64 -0.48 17.34
#